data_AF-A0A937K1R8-F1
#
_entry.id   AF-A0A937K1R8-F1
#
_cell.length_a   1.000
_cell.length_b   1.000
_cell.length_c   1.000
_cell.angle_alpha   90.00
_cell.angle_beta   90.00
_cell.angle_gamma   90.00
#
_symmetry.space_group_name_H-M   'P 1'
#
loop_
_entity.id
_entity.type
_entity.pdbx_description
1 polymer ?
#
loop_
_entity_poly.entity_id
_entity_poly.type
_entity_poly.pdbx_seq_one_letter_code
_entity_poly.pdbx_strand_id
1 'polypeptide(L)' 'MRNRCIICGKNSEHGIIICGKEICLNCEKAISEMSADSDKYELNRRKIRKHLAEIIDKSN' A
#
# COMPACT_ATOMS: atom_id res chain seq x y z
N MET A 1 -7.58 -0.06 -17.12
CA MET A 1 -7.46 -1.00 -15.98
C MET A 1 -7.65 -0.20 -14.71
N ARG A 2 -8.58 -0.59 -13.82
CA ARG A 2 -8.71 0.10 -12.52
C ARG A 2 -7.62 -0.43 -11.59
N ASN A 3 -6.76 0.46 -11.13
CA ASN A 3 -5.78 0.12 -10.11
C ASN A 3 -6.52 -0.35 -8.85
N ARG A 4 -5.93 -1.33 -8.17
CA ARG A 4 -6.46 -1.91 -6.93
C ARG A 4 -5.54 -1.51 -5.80
N CYS A 5 -6.12 -1.13 -4.68
CA CYS A 5 -5.37 -0.82 -3.48
C CYS A 5 -4.54 -2.04 -3.05
N ILE A 6 -3.22 -1.87 -2.87
CA ILE A 6 -2.34 -2.98 -2.46
C ILE A 6 -2.58 -3.47 -1.03
N ILE A 7 -3.29 -2.69 -0.20
CA ILE A 7 -3.58 -3.03 1.19
C ILE A 7 -4.86 -3.87 1.32
N CYS A 8 -5.96 -3.39 0.70
CA CYS A 8 -7.29 -3.96 0.84
C CYS A 8 -7.86 -4.60 -0.44
N GLY A 9 -7.17 -4.47 -1.58
CA GLY A 9 -7.60 -5.03 -2.87
C GLY A 9 -8.78 -4.32 -3.54
N LYS A 10 -9.39 -3.34 -2.88
CA LYS A 10 -10.54 -2.59 -3.42
C LYS A 10 -10.10 -1.63 -4.52
N ASN A 11 -10.97 -1.47 -5.51
CA ASN A 11 -10.84 -0.41 -6.50
C ASN A 11 -11.23 0.92 -5.86
N SER A 12 -10.38 1.93 -6.03
CA SER A 12 -10.64 3.28 -5.55
C SER A 12 -10.21 4.27 -6.61
N GLU A 13 -10.81 5.45 -6.60
CA GLU A 13 -10.49 6.53 -7.55
C GLU A 13 -9.52 7.54 -6.92
N HIS A 14 -9.24 7.43 -5.61
CA HIS A 14 -8.47 8.39 -4.83
C HIS A 14 -7.55 7.74 -3.80
N GLY A 15 -6.44 8.40 -3.50
CA GLY A 15 -5.42 8.00 -2.52
C GLY A 15 -4.02 8.35 -3.03
N ILE A 16 -3.01 7.59 -2.59
CA ILE A 16 -1.62 7.78 -2.98
C ILE A 16 -1.14 6.67 -3.91
N ILE A 17 -0.15 7.01 -4.75
CA ILE A 17 0.53 6.08 -5.64
C ILE A 17 1.98 5.98 -5.20
N ILE A 18 2.43 4.76 -4.89
CA ILE A 18 3.81 4.46 -4.52
C ILE A 18 4.36 3.46 -5.54
N CYS A 19 5.36 3.87 -6.30
CA CYS A 19 6.00 3.04 -7.34
C CYS A 19 5.00 2.39 -8.32
N GLY A 20 4.01 3.16 -8.80
CA GLY A 20 2.98 2.66 -9.72
C GLY A 20 1.94 1.72 -9.10
N LYS A 21 1.98 1.53 -7.78
CA LYS A 21 0.96 0.82 -7.01
C LYS A 21 0.09 1.82 -6.25
N GLU A 22 -1.21 1.55 -6.19
CA GLU A 22 -2.17 2.45 -5.56
C GLU A 22 -2.47 2.00 -4.11
N ILE A 23 -2.64 2.97 -3.22
CA ILE A 23 -3.23 2.79 -1.89
C ILE A 23 -4.44 3.72 -1.83
N CYS A 24 -5.62 3.16 -1.60
CA CYS A 24 -6.84 3.97 -1.52
C CYS A 24 -6.81 4.92 -0.31
N LEU A 25 -7.52 6.04 -0.42
CA LEU A 25 -7.59 7.09 0.60
C LEU A 25 -7.95 6.55 1.99
N ASN A 26 -8.83 5.55 2.06
CA ASN A 26 -9.21 4.94 3.34
C ASN A 26 -8.05 4.18 3.99
N CYS A 27 -7.26 3.44 3.20
CA CYS A 27 -6.08 2.75 3.71
C CYS A 27 -4.95 3.72 4.03
N GLU A 28 -4.77 4.77 3.24
CA GLU A 28 -3.80 5.84 3.50
C GLU A 28 -4.09 6.52 4.85
N LYS A 29 -5.32 7.01 5.07
CA LYS A 29 -5.73 7.60 6.34
C LYS A 29 -5.55 6.63 7.50
N ALA A 30 -6.02 5.39 7.34
CA ALA A 30 -5.88 4.37 8.37
C ALA A 30 -4.41 4.08 8.72
N ILE A 31 -3.48 4.14 7.77
CA ILE A 31 -2.04 3.97 8.04
C ILE A 31 -1.48 5.22 8.73
N SER A 32 -1.87 6.41 8.30
CA SER A 32 -1.41 7.68 8.86
C SER A 32 -1.87 7.92 10.29
N GLU A 33 -3.04 7.42 10.67
CA GLU A 33 -3.63 7.59 12.00
C GLU A 33 -3.27 6.44 12.96
N MET A 34 -2.64 5.38 12.45
CA MET A 34 -2.33 4.18 13.23
C MET A 34 -1.00 4.31 13.96
N SER A 35 -0.95 3.78 15.18
CA SER A 35 0.32 3.68 15.93
C SER A 35 1.28 2.73 15.23
N ALA A 36 2.55 3.14 15.14
CA ALA A 36 3.62 2.34 14.56
C ALA A 36 3.84 1.00 15.28
N ASP A 37 3.49 0.92 16.57
CA ASP A 37 3.58 -0.28 17.40
C ASP A 37 2.41 -1.27 17.18
N SER A 38 1.42 -0.93 16.35
CA SER A 38 0.29 -1.82 16.10
C SER A 38 0.67 -2.96 15.14
N ASP A 39 0.23 -4.18 15.45
CA ASP A 39 0.34 -5.33 14.54
C ASP A 39 -0.23 -5.05 13.14
N LYS A 40 -1.28 -4.24 13.07
CA LYS A 40 -1.88 -3.83 11.80
C LYS A 40 -0.94 -2.95 10.98
N TYR A 41 -0.15 -2.09 11.64
CA TYR A 41 0.81 -1.22 10.96
C TYR A 41 1.92 -2.07 10.35
N GLU A 42 2.49 -2.99 11.15
CA GLU A 42 3.52 -3.90 10.67
C GLU A 42 3.02 -4.81 9.54
N LEU A 43 1.78 -5.31 9.62
CA LEU A 43 1.17 -6.07 8.53
C LEU A 43 1.07 -5.25 7.24
N ASN A 44 0.58 -4.00 7.33
CA ASN A 44 0.46 -3.11 6.18
C ASN A 44 1.84 -2.74 5.61
N ARG A 45 2.81 -2.45 6.47
CA ARG A 45 4.19 -2.14 6.10
C ARG A 45 4.87 -3.30 5.37
N ARG A 46 4.64 -4.55 5.82
CA ARG A 46 5.11 -5.76 5.12
C ARG A 46 4.51 -5.90 3.73
N LYS A 47 3.20 -5.64 3.55
CA LYS A 47 2.55 -5.66 2.23
C LYS A 47 3.17 -4.62 1.29
N ILE A 48 3.34 -3.38 1.76
CA ILE A 48 3.94 -2.30 0.97
C ILE A 48 5.38 -2.67 0.57
N ARG A 49 6.20 -3.13 1.54
CA ARG A 49 7.59 -3.56 1.28
C ARG A 49 7.67 -4.70 0.26
N LYS A 50 6.80 -5.69 0.34
CA LYS A 50 6.77 -6.79 -0.63
C LYS A 50 6.56 -6.26 -2.05
N HIS A 51 5.61 -5.36 -2.23
CA HIS A 51 5.34 -4.76 -3.53
C HIS A 51 6.46 -3.83 -4.02
N LEU A 52 7.16 -3.13 -3.12
CA LEU A 52 8.35 -2.35 -3.48
C LEU A 52 9.50 -3.25 -3.93
N ALA A 53 9.74 -4.36 -3.23
CA ALA A 53 10.79 -5.30 -3.58
C ALA A 53 10.57 -5.93 -4.97
N GLU A 54 9.32 -6.26 -5.32
CA GLU A 54 8.95 -6.76 -6.66
C GLU A 54 9.32 -5.79 -7.81
N ILE A 55 9.42 -4.49 -7.53
CA ILE A 55 9.75 -3.47 -8.53
C ILE A 55 11.26 -3.34 -8.70
N ILE A 56 12.00 -3.43 -7.59
CA ILE A 56 13.47 -3.37 -7.60
C ILE A 56 14.04 -4.59 -8.32
N ASP A 57 13.47 -5.78 -8.11
CA ASP A 57 13.94 -7.03 -8.74
C ASP A 57 13.75 -7.03 -10.27
N LYS A 58 12.71 -6.39 -10.78
CA LYS A 58 12.42 -6.32 -12.23
C LYS A 58 13.25 -5.30 -13.01
N SER A 59 14.14 -4.57 -12.34
CA SER A 59 15.00 -3.56 -12.96
C SER A 59 16.43 -4.07 -13.25
N ASN A 60 16.69 -5.38 -13.09
CA ASN A 60 17.91 -6.07 -13.53
C ASN A 60 17.66 -6.92 -14.78
#